data_AF-A0A7J8MS16-F1
#
_entry.id   AF-A0A7J8MS16-F1
#
_cell.length_a   1.000
_cell.length_b   1.000
_cell.length_c   1.000
_cell.angle_alpha   90.00
_cell.angle_beta   90.00
_cell.angle_gamma   90.00
#
_symmetry.space_group_name_H-M   'P 1'
#
loop_
_entity.id
_entity.type
_entity.pdbx_description
1 polymer ?
#
loop_
_entity_poly.entity_id
_entity_poly.type
_entity_poly.pdbx_seq_one_letter_code
_entity_poly.pdbx_strand_id
1 'polypeptide(L)'
;MRTTLANLWHPRRGVTITDMGEKRFLFQFYYEIDLDRFLDEIPWMFNNHLLLFHRLKEGDDPMALLLFWVDFWVQIHDLPMGLMPEMMARQFRNFLGQFLEYDVKSLNKGYGGYIRIHVRIDVRNPLMRRKKLISGNKGCTYARFQYEKLSIFCFLCGRLGHLEGFCVTPLTRIHRRNKVMEYY
;
A
#
# COMPACT_ATOMS: atom_id res chain seq x y z
N MET A 1 -4.02 -13.50 -18.74
CA MET A 1 -3.08 -13.03 -17.70
C MET A 1 -1.69 -12.77 -18.29
N ARG A 2 -0.96 -13.80 -18.75
CA ARG A 2 0.43 -13.66 -19.23
C ARG A 2 0.64 -12.53 -20.25
N THR A 3 -0.06 -12.57 -21.39
CA THR A 3 0.07 -11.55 -22.45
C THR A 3 -0.32 -10.15 -21.97
N THR A 4 -1.37 -10.04 -21.16
CA THR A 4 -1.84 -8.77 -20.61
C THR A 4 -0.81 -8.13 -19.68
N LEU A 5 -0.18 -8.91 -18.79
CA LEU A 5 0.83 -8.41 -17.86
C LEU A 5 2.15 -8.07 -18.57
N ALA A 6 2.58 -8.93 -19.49
CA ALA A 6 3.77 -8.66 -20.31
C ALA A 6 3.60 -7.38 -21.14
N ASN A 7 2.42 -7.17 -21.71
CA ASN A 7 2.10 -5.92 -22.39
C ASN A 7 2.08 -4.76 -21.39
N LEU A 8 1.38 -4.86 -20.26
CA LEU A 8 1.29 -3.77 -19.28
C LEU A 8 2.67 -3.24 -18.83
N TRP A 9 3.61 -4.13 -18.52
CA TRP A 9 4.93 -3.76 -18.00
C TRP A 9 5.94 -3.36 -19.08
N HIS A 10 5.65 -3.64 -20.35
CA HIS A 10 6.49 -3.32 -21.52
C HIS A 10 8.01 -3.54 -21.31
N PRO A 11 8.47 -4.69 -20.79
CA PRO A 11 9.90 -4.98 -20.65
C PRO A 11 10.57 -5.12 -22.03
N ARG A 12 11.81 -4.64 -22.16
CA ARG A 12 12.50 -4.51 -23.46
C ARG A 12 12.65 -5.82 -24.23
N ARG A 13 12.84 -6.93 -23.52
CA ARG A 13 12.94 -8.29 -24.09
C ARG A 13 11.79 -9.22 -23.69
N GLY A 14 10.68 -8.65 -23.23
CA GLY A 14 9.59 -9.45 -22.67
C GLY A 14 9.87 -9.86 -21.21
N VAL A 15 8.92 -10.63 -20.67
CA VAL A 15 9.01 -11.25 -19.34
C VAL A 15 8.54 -12.69 -19.48
N THR A 16 9.29 -13.62 -18.93
CA THR A 16 8.86 -15.03 -18.87
C THR A 16 8.01 -15.22 -17.62
N ILE A 17 6.82 -15.80 -17.78
CA ILE A 17 5.84 -15.98 -16.71
C ILE A 17 5.53 -17.46 -16.53
N THR A 18 6.08 -18.05 -15.47
CA THR A 18 5.84 -19.45 -15.11
C THR A 18 4.75 -19.53 -14.05
N ASP A 19 3.75 -20.38 -14.26
CA ASP A 19 2.73 -20.68 -13.25
C ASP A 19 3.26 -21.82 -12.37
N MET A 20 3.33 -21.57 -11.07
CA MET A 20 3.86 -22.53 -10.09
C MET A 20 2.74 -23.25 -9.32
N GLY A 21 1.47 -23.00 -9.66
CA GLY A 21 0.33 -23.45 -8.88
C GLY A 21 0.08 -22.60 -7.63
N GLU A 22 -0.96 -22.92 -6.88
CA GLU A 22 -1.31 -22.25 -5.60
C GLU A 22 -1.39 -20.71 -5.67
N LYS A 23 -1.78 -20.18 -6.84
CA LYS A 23 -1.82 -18.72 -7.12
C LYS A 23 -0.44 -18.05 -7.04
N ARG A 24 0.65 -18.81 -7.26
CA ARG A 24 2.02 -18.32 -7.34
C ARG A 24 2.51 -18.32 -8.77
N PHE A 25 3.23 -17.26 -9.11
CA PHE A 25 3.78 -17.04 -10.45
C PHE A 25 5.22 -16.56 -10.31
N LEU A 26 6.11 -17.09 -11.15
CA LEU A 26 7.47 -16.62 -11.29
C LEU A 26 7.55 -15.70 -12.50
N PHE A 27 8.06 -14.48 -12.27
CA PHE A 27 8.30 -13.48 -13.29
C PHE A 27 9.80 -13.32 -13.48
N GLN A 28 10.31 -13.72 -14.65
CA GLN A 28 11.72 -13.60 -14.99
C GLN A 28 11.90 -12.46 -16.00
N PHE A 29 12.55 -11.39 -15.55
CA PHE A 29 12.95 -10.26 -16.38
C PHE A 29 14.33 -10.52 -16.98
N TYR A 30 14.53 -10.09 -18.23
CA TYR A 30 15.82 -10.24 -18.91
C TYR A 30 16.84 -9.18 -18.50
N TYR A 31 16.38 -7.99 -18.13
CA TYR A 31 17.24 -6.88 -17.72
C TYR A 31 16.81 -6.36 -16.35
N GLU A 32 17.80 -6.09 -15.50
CA GLU A 32 17.57 -5.56 -14.16
C GLU A 32 16.86 -4.19 -14.19
N ILE A 33 17.17 -3.34 -15.18
CA ILE A 33 16.47 -2.06 -15.36
C ILE A 33 14.96 -2.20 -15.62
N ASP A 34 14.53 -3.29 -16.28
CA ASP A 34 13.11 -3.56 -16.48
C ASP A 34 12.44 -3.99 -15.17
N LEU A 35 13.18 -4.72 -14.32
CA LEU A 35 12.73 -5.11 -12.98
C LEU A 35 12.63 -3.89 -12.05
N ASP A 36 13.63 -3.01 -12.05
CA ASP A 36 13.63 -1.81 -11.20
C ASP A 36 12.46 -0.90 -11.57
N ARG A 37 12.26 -0.61 -12.87
CA ARG A 37 11.09 0.14 -13.35
C ARG A 37 9.77 -0.53 -12.97
N PHE A 38 9.71 -1.86 -13.06
CA PHE A 38 8.53 -2.61 -12.64
C PHE A 38 8.26 -2.44 -11.13
N LEU A 39 9.29 -2.44 -10.28
CA LEU A 39 9.18 -2.24 -8.84
C LEU A 39 8.77 -0.79 -8.49
N ASP A 40 9.25 0.20 -9.24
CA ASP A 40 8.92 1.62 -9.05
C ASP A 40 7.45 1.95 -9.32
N GLU A 41 6.77 1.13 -10.14
CA GLU A 41 5.39 1.36 -10.55
C GLU A 41 4.34 0.59 -9.72
N ILE A 42 4.79 -0.18 -8.71
CA ILE A 42 3.94 -0.88 -7.72
C ILE A 42 3.00 0.13 -7.02
N PRO A 43 1.77 -0.27 -6.64
CA PRO A 43 1.19 -1.62 -6.74
C PRO A 43 0.66 -1.97 -8.13
N TRP A 44 0.77 -3.25 -8.48
CA TRP A 44 0.17 -3.82 -9.70
C TRP A 44 -1.11 -4.58 -9.40
N MET A 45 -2.04 -4.52 -10.34
CA MET A 45 -3.32 -5.21 -10.26
C MET A 45 -3.58 -5.99 -11.55
N PHE A 46 -4.27 -7.11 -11.42
CA PHE A 46 -4.81 -7.86 -12.55
C PHE A 46 -6.27 -8.23 -12.24
N ASN A 47 -7.21 -7.81 -13.09
CA ASN A 47 -8.65 -7.99 -12.87
C ASN A 47 -9.10 -7.52 -11.47
N ASN A 48 -8.65 -6.33 -11.03
CA ASN A 48 -8.88 -5.76 -9.70
C ASN A 48 -8.32 -6.55 -8.50
N HIS A 49 -7.62 -7.65 -8.74
CA HIS A 49 -6.87 -8.36 -7.71
C HIS A 49 -5.46 -7.80 -7.60
N LEU A 50 -5.05 -7.47 -6.38
CA LEU A 50 -3.71 -7.01 -6.07
C LEU A 50 -2.70 -8.14 -6.29
N LEU A 51 -1.62 -7.82 -7.00
CA LEU A 51 -0.49 -8.72 -7.15
C LEU A 51 0.55 -8.39 -6.07
N LEU A 52 1.01 -9.40 -5.35
CA LEU A 52 2.04 -9.28 -4.32
C LEU A 52 3.35 -9.82 -4.89
N PHE A 53 4.44 -9.07 -4.73
CA PHE A 53 5.73 -9.41 -5.32
C PHE A 53 6.80 -9.57 -4.25
N HIS A 54 7.73 -10.47 -4.54
CA HIS A 54 8.97 -10.62 -3.80
C HIS A 54 10.10 -10.78 -4.80
N ARG A 55 11.16 -9.98 -4.68
CA ARG A 55 12.37 -10.14 -5.49
C ARG A 55 13.15 -11.31 -4.90
N LEU A 56 13.14 -12.44 -5.61
CA LEU A 56 13.85 -13.65 -5.21
C LEU A 56 15.35 -13.41 -5.10
N LYS A 57 15.95 -13.98 -4.06
CA LYS A 57 17.39 -14.07 -3.83
C LYS A 57 17.86 -15.50 -4.04
N GLU A 58 19.17 -15.65 -4.18
CA GLU A 58 19.79 -16.97 -4.26
C GLU A 58 19.47 -17.78 -2.99
N GLY A 59 18.97 -19.00 -3.19
CA GLY A 59 18.55 -19.90 -2.10
C GLY A 59 17.10 -19.73 -1.63
N ASP A 60 16.35 -18.73 -2.12
CA ASP A 60 14.92 -18.63 -1.81
C ASP A 60 14.13 -19.78 -2.44
N ASP A 61 13.21 -20.37 -1.69
CA ASP A 61 12.15 -21.23 -2.22
C ASP A 61 10.88 -20.40 -2.52
N PRO A 62 10.52 -20.18 -3.79
CA PRO A 62 9.35 -19.38 -4.16
C PRO A 62 8.02 -19.91 -3.60
N MET A 63 7.94 -21.21 -3.31
CA MET A 63 6.74 -21.84 -2.74
C MET A 63 6.63 -21.63 -1.24
N ALA A 64 7.75 -21.58 -0.51
CA ALA A 64 7.78 -21.32 0.92
C ALA A 64 7.66 -19.83 1.30
N LEU A 65 7.91 -18.92 0.36
CA LEU A 65 7.86 -17.48 0.64
C LEU A 65 6.47 -17.00 1.03
N LEU A 66 6.38 -16.18 2.07
CA LEU A 66 5.14 -15.58 2.50
C LEU A 66 4.92 -14.24 1.78
N LEU A 67 3.90 -14.20 0.91
CA LEU A 67 3.50 -13.00 0.18
C LEU A 67 2.36 -12.28 0.92
N PHE A 68 2.70 -11.30 1.75
CA PHE A 68 1.71 -10.46 2.44
C PHE A 68 2.10 -8.97 2.52
N TRP A 69 3.21 -8.59 1.88
CA TRP A 69 3.67 -7.20 1.82
C TRP A 69 3.36 -6.59 0.46
N VAL A 70 3.04 -5.30 0.46
CA VAL A 70 2.84 -4.50 -0.75
C VAL A 70 3.21 -3.06 -0.47
N ASP A 71 3.75 -2.37 -1.47
CA ASP A 71 4.17 -0.98 -1.36
C ASP A 71 3.09 -0.08 -1.95
N PHE A 72 2.77 1.01 -1.26
CA PHE A 72 1.75 1.97 -1.66
C PHE A 72 2.28 3.38 -1.52
N TRP A 73 1.96 4.21 -2.50
CA TRP A 73 1.93 5.65 -2.31
C TRP A 73 0.68 6.04 -1.52
N VAL A 74 0.87 6.80 -0.46
CA VAL A 74 -0.19 7.27 0.44
C VAL A 74 -0.10 8.78 0.56
N GLN A 75 -1.22 9.44 0.27
CA GLN A 75 -1.39 10.87 0.45
C GLN A 75 -1.94 11.15 1.86
N ILE A 76 -1.33 12.12 2.53
CA ILE A 76 -1.69 12.55 3.88
C ILE A 76 -2.26 13.96 3.79
N HIS A 77 -3.54 14.05 4.11
CA HIS A 77 -4.34 15.27 4.01
C HIS A 77 -4.69 15.81 5.40
N ASP A 78 -5.11 17.08 5.43
CA ASP A 78 -5.61 17.80 6.61
C ASP A 78 -4.61 17.91 7.77
N LEU A 79 -3.32 18.06 7.43
CA LEU A 79 -2.29 18.29 8.43
C LEU A 79 -2.37 19.74 8.96
N PRO A 80 -2.30 19.95 10.28
CA PRO A 80 -2.20 21.28 10.87
C PRO A 80 -1.08 22.12 10.26
N MET A 81 -1.35 23.40 10.04
CA MET A 81 -0.35 24.37 9.60
C MET A 81 0.79 24.48 10.62
N GLY A 82 2.04 24.53 10.13
CA GLY A 82 3.24 24.62 10.95
C GLY A 82 3.89 23.28 11.33
N LEU A 83 3.29 22.15 10.95
CA LEU A 83 3.94 20.85 11.07
C LEU A 83 4.95 20.64 9.95
N MET A 84 6.19 20.31 10.31
CA MET A 84 7.23 20.00 9.33
C MET A 84 6.96 18.65 8.66
N PRO A 85 6.86 18.60 7.32
CA PRO A 85 6.53 17.39 6.59
C PRO A 85 7.44 16.19 6.88
N GLU A 86 8.76 16.40 7.03
CA GLU A 86 9.71 15.31 7.28
C GLU A 86 9.51 14.71 8.68
N MET A 87 9.25 15.57 9.68
CA MET A 87 8.97 15.12 11.04
C MET A 87 7.68 14.31 11.08
N MET A 88 6.64 14.78 10.37
CA MET A 88 5.37 14.08 10.28
C MET A 88 5.51 12.75 9.53
N ALA A 89 6.18 12.71 8.38
CA ALA A 89 6.43 11.48 7.63
C ALA A 89 7.11 10.40 8.50
N ARG A 90 8.09 10.80 9.33
CA ARG A 90 8.73 9.91 10.30
C ARG A 90 7.79 9.43 11.41
N GLN A 91 6.87 10.27 11.88
CA GLN A 91 5.85 9.84 12.85
C GLN A 91 4.85 8.85 12.24
N PHE A 92 4.44 9.07 10.98
CA PHE A 92 3.53 8.21 10.23
C PHE A 92 4.07 6.79 9.99
N ARG A 93 5.41 6.61 10.01
CA ARG A 93 6.08 5.30 9.95
C ARG A 93 5.55 4.29 10.97
N ASN A 94 5.17 4.71 12.17
CA ASN A 94 4.88 3.73 13.22
C ASN A 94 3.49 3.08 13.09
N PHE A 95 2.65 3.53 12.16
CA PHE A 95 1.26 3.06 12.12
C PHE A 95 0.63 2.85 10.74
N LEU A 96 1.25 3.36 9.67
CA LEU A 96 0.82 3.00 8.31
C LEU A 96 1.45 1.70 7.83
N GLY A 97 2.70 1.44 8.23
CA GLY A 97 3.52 0.34 7.75
C GLY A 97 4.99 0.72 7.78
N GLN A 98 5.84 -0.05 7.13
CA GLN A 98 7.26 0.30 7.01
C GLN A 98 7.41 1.48 6.03
N PHE A 99 7.81 2.64 6.54
CA PHE A 99 8.16 3.80 5.72
C PHE A 99 9.35 3.48 4.80
N LEU A 100 9.20 3.82 3.52
CA LEU A 100 10.24 3.67 2.50
C LEU A 100 10.83 5.05 2.16
N GLU A 101 9.99 5.96 1.67
CA GLU A 101 10.41 7.29 1.23
C GLU A 101 9.26 8.31 1.22
N TYR A 102 9.57 9.58 0.98
CA TYR A 102 8.58 10.63 0.74
C TYR A 102 8.82 11.26 -0.62
N ASP A 103 7.75 11.72 -1.27
CA ASP A 103 7.84 12.41 -2.55
C ASP A 103 8.26 13.86 -2.32
N VAL A 104 9.53 14.17 -2.59
CA VAL A 104 10.10 15.53 -2.45
C VAL A 104 9.29 16.57 -3.24
N LYS A 105 8.69 16.19 -4.38
CA LYS A 105 7.88 17.11 -5.19
C LYS A 105 6.57 17.48 -4.52
N SER A 106 6.07 16.65 -3.61
CA SER A 106 4.84 16.95 -2.85
C SER A 106 5.01 18.10 -1.84
N LEU A 107 6.23 18.32 -1.35
CA LEU A 107 6.55 19.38 -0.39
C LEU A 107 6.45 20.79 -0.99
N ASN A 108 6.78 20.92 -2.28
CA ASN A 108 6.83 22.20 -2.97
C ASN A 108 5.45 22.72 -3.41
N LYS A 109 4.36 22.00 -3.11
CA LYS A 109 2.99 22.35 -3.56
C LYS A 109 2.28 23.42 -2.70
N GLY A 110 2.95 24.03 -1.72
CA GLY A 110 2.42 25.17 -0.96
C GLY A 110 1.24 24.87 -0.02
N TYR A 111 0.51 25.92 0.37
CA TYR A 111 -0.65 25.83 1.27
C TYR A 111 -1.83 25.09 0.61
N GLY A 112 -2.38 24.09 1.30
CA GLY A 112 -3.47 23.23 0.78
C GLY A 112 -3.00 21.94 0.09
N GLY A 113 -1.70 21.65 0.08
CA GLY A 113 -1.13 20.40 -0.43
C GLY A 113 -1.28 19.22 0.54
N TYR A 114 -1.00 18.02 0.03
CA TYR A 114 -0.86 16.78 0.80
C TYR A 114 0.60 16.35 0.83
N ILE A 115 1.01 15.68 1.90
CA ILE A 115 2.29 14.96 1.92
C ILE A 115 2.07 13.62 1.24
N ARG A 116 2.95 13.23 0.32
CA ARG A 116 2.90 11.91 -0.32
C ARG A 116 4.07 11.07 0.17
N ILE A 117 3.77 9.91 0.73
CA ILE A 117 4.78 8.97 1.25
C ILE A 117 4.63 7.60 0.61
N HIS A 118 5.74 6.89 0.49
CA HIS A 118 5.79 5.52 0.05
C HIS A 118 5.95 4.61 1.27
N VAL A 119 5.02 3.66 1.44
CA VAL A 119 4.96 2.77 2.60
C VAL A 119 4.74 1.32 2.18
N ARG A 120 5.47 0.42 2.81
CA ARG A 120 5.24 -1.03 2.73
C ARG A 120 4.25 -1.47 3.80
N ILE A 121 3.15 -2.07 3.39
CA ILE A 121 2.04 -2.45 4.27
C ILE A 121 1.82 -3.97 4.27
N ASP A 122 1.38 -4.48 5.42
CA ASP A 122 0.96 -5.88 5.57
C ASP A 122 -0.53 -6.00 5.22
N VAL A 123 -0.85 -6.69 4.13
CA VAL A 123 -2.23 -6.83 3.62
C VAL A 123 -3.18 -7.57 4.57
N ARG A 124 -2.64 -8.27 5.57
CA ARG A 124 -3.42 -8.97 6.61
C ARG A 124 -3.93 -8.00 7.67
N ASN A 125 -3.46 -6.76 7.68
CA ASN A 125 -3.89 -5.72 8.60
C ASN A 125 -4.89 -4.76 7.94
N PRO A 126 -5.84 -4.21 8.70
CA PRO A 126 -6.71 -3.15 8.20
C PRO A 126 -5.90 -1.92 7.79
N LEU A 127 -6.30 -1.28 6.69
CA LEU A 127 -5.76 0.00 6.27
C LEU A 127 -6.16 1.09 7.25
N MET A 128 -5.19 1.89 7.68
CA MET A 128 -5.45 3.10 8.47
C MET A 128 -6.01 4.16 7.54
N ARG A 129 -7.21 4.69 7.81
CA ARG A 129 -7.83 5.75 6.98
C ARG A 129 -7.68 7.15 7.57
N ARG A 130 -7.56 7.24 8.89
CA ARG A 130 -7.29 8.50 9.57
C ARG A 130 -6.55 8.29 10.88
N LYS A 131 -5.81 9.31 11.31
CA LYS A 131 -5.14 9.33 12.62
C LYS A 131 -5.45 10.62 13.34
N LYS A 132 -5.95 10.50 14.58
CA LYS A 132 -6.10 11.64 15.49
C LYS A 132 -4.72 12.21 15.82
N LEU A 133 -4.53 13.49 15.55
CA LEU A 133 -3.36 14.27 15.93
C LEU A 133 -3.76 15.17 17.11
N ILE A 134 -2.96 15.12 18.18
CA ILE A 134 -3.17 15.94 19.37
C ILE A 134 -2.21 17.12 19.26
N SER A 135 -2.75 18.33 19.15
CA SER A 135 -1.96 19.55 19.08
C SER A 135 -2.10 20.30 20.40
N GLY A 136 -1.06 20.21 21.24
CA GLY A 136 -0.95 20.76 22.61
C GLY A 136 -2.17 21.55 23.12
N ASN A 137 -2.30 22.81 22.71
CA ASN A 137 -3.32 23.77 23.20
C ASN A 137 -4.48 24.09 22.22
N LYS A 138 -4.60 23.42 21.06
CA LYS A 138 -5.53 23.84 19.98
C LYS A 138 -6.57 22.77 19.57
N GLY A 139 -6.80 21.76 20.41
CA GLY A 139 -7.76 20.69 20.14
C GLY A 139 -7.16 19.50 19.37
N CYS A 140 -8.03 18.68 18.78
CA CYS A 140 -7.62 17.54 17.98
C CYS A 140 -8.00 17.70 16.51
N THR A 141 -7.08 17.35 15.62
CA THR A 141 -7.35 17.22 14.19
C THR A 141 -7.19 15.76 13.77
N TYR A 142 -7.65 15.41 12.57
CA TYR A 142 -7.44 14.10 11.99
C TYR A 142 -6.63 14.24 10.72
N ALA A 143 -5.49 13.56 10.65
CA ALA A 143 -4.83 13.32 9.37
C ALA A 143 -5.63 12.27 8.61
N ARG A 144 -6.00 12.53 7.35
CA ARG A 144 -6.64 11.55 6.47
C ARG A 144 -5.61 10.90 5.56
N PHE A 145 -5.74 9.59 5.35
CA PHE A 145 -4.88 8.81 4.46
C PHE A 145 -5.66 8.35 3.24
N GLN A 146 -5.11 8.66 2.07
CA GLN A 146 -5.63 8.22 0.78
C GLN A 146 -4.56 7.39 0.07
N TYR A 147 -4.85 6.11 -0.14
CA TYR A 147 -3.96 5.17 -0.81
C TYR A 147 -4.15 5.30 -2.32
N GLU A 148 -3.05 5.45 -3.05
CA GLU A 148 -3.07 5.51 -4.51
C GLU A 148 -3.16 4.09 -5.11
N LYS A 149 -3.83 3.94 -6.25
CA LYS A 149 -4.02 2.64 -6.93
C LYS A 149 -4.58 1.53 -6.00
N LEU A 150 -5.47 1.90 -5.08
CA LEU A 150 -6.02 0.98 -4.10
C LEU A 150 -6.89 -0.10 -4.77
N SER A 151 -6.54 -1.37 -4.54
CA SER A 151 -7.30 -2.54 -5.02
C SER A 151 -8.55 -2.82 -4.17
N ILE A 152 -9.23 -3.94 -4.46
CA ILE A 152 -10.35 -4.45 -3.65
C ILE A 152 -9.96 -4.49 -2.16
N PHE A 153 -10.75 -3.82 -1.33
CA PHE A 153 -10.66 -3.88 0.13
C PHE A 153 -12.05 -3.95 0.76
N CYS A 154 -12.08 -4.46 1.98
CA CYS A 154 -13.31 -4.65 2.72
C CYS A 154 -13.64 -3.41 3.55
N PHE A 155 -14.80 -2.80 3.32
CA PHE A 155 -15.21 -1.62 4.06
C PHE A 155 -15.54 -1.93 5.54
N LEU A 156 -16.00 -3.15 5.84
CA LEU A 156 -16.25 -3.65 7.21
C LEU A 156 -14.98 -3.83 8.05
N CYS A 157 -14.00 -4.60 7.56
CA CYS A 157 -12.81 -4.96 8.34
C CYS A 157 -11.55 -4.15 7.99
N GLY A 158 -11.60 -3.37 6.90
CA GLY A 158 -10.51 -2.53 6.43
C GLY A 158 -9.37 -3.25 5.71
N ARG A 159 -9.41 -4.57 5.54
CA ARG A 159 -8.33 -5.38 4.92
C ARG A 159 -8.46 -5.45 3.40
N LEU A 160 -7.33 -5.63 2.72
CA LEU A 160 -7.26 -5.85 1.27
C LEU A 160 -7.70 -7.27 0.89
N GLY A 161 -8.06 -7.46 -0.38
CA GLY A 161 -8.23 -8.75 -1.03
C GLY A 161 -9.63 -9.36 -1.01
N HIS A 162 -10.62 -8.72 -0.35
CA HIS A 162 -12.01 -9.19 -0.35
C HIS A 162 -13.00 -8.04 -0.20
N LEU A 163 -14.23 -8.26 -0.67
CA LEU A 163 -15.37 -7.37 -0.44
C LEU A 163 -16.13 -7.77 0.84
N GLU A 164 -17.01 -6.88 1.32
CA GLU A 164 -17.78 -7.09 2.55
C GLU A 164 -18.56 -8.40 2.57
N GLY A 165 -19.19 -8.78 1.45
CA GLY A 165 -19.96 -10.02 1.32
C GLY A 165 -19.12 -11.31 1.49
N PHE A 166 -17.80 -11.20 1.41
CA PHE A 166 -16.87 -12.31 1.62
C PHE A 166 -16.05 -12.13 2.91
N CYS A 167 -16.44 -11.20 3.78
CA CYS A 167 -15.71 -10.93 5.01
C CYS A 167 -16.04 -11.97 6.10
N VAL A 168 -15.00 -12.68 6.55
CA VAL A 168 -15.11 -13.66 7.65
C VAL A 168 -14.96 -13.03 9.04
N THR A 169 -14.77 -11.71 9.13
CA THR A 169 -14.58 -11.04 10.43
C THR A 169 -15.93 -10.82 11.11
N PRO A 170 -16.16 -11.35 12.32
CA PRO A 170 -17.43 -11.16 13.03
C PRO A 170 -17.69 -9.68 13.36
N LEU A 171 -18.93 -9.22 13.18
CA LEU A 171 -19.39 -7.84 13.46
C LEU A 171 -19.07 -7.35 14.89
N THR A 172 -19.00 -8.29 15.84
CA THR A 172 -18.65 -8.01 17.25
C THR A 172 -17.20 -7.52 17.44
N ARG A 173 -16.27 -7.93 16.57
CA ARG A 173 -14.86 -7.45 16.60
C ARG A 173 -14.68 -6.10 15.90
N ILE A 174 -15.59 -5.74 15.00
CA ILE A 174 -15.56 -4.48 14.26
C ILE A 174 -15.82 -3.30 15.21
N HIS A 175 -16.79 -3.42 16.13
CA HIS A 175 -17.13 -2.37 17.10
C HIS A 175 -16.01 -2.02 18.10
N ARG A 176 -15.13 -2.98 18.45
CA ARG A 176 -13.99 -2.71 19.35
C ARG A 176 -12.84 -1.96 18.68
N ARG A 177 -12.60 -2.17 17.37
CA ARG A 177 -11.62 -1.40 16.59
C ARG A 177 -12.18 -0.05 16.12
N ASN A 178 -13.49 0.04 15.90
CA ASN A 178 -14.17 1.24 15.42
C ASN A 178 -14.49 2.30 16.49
N LYS A 179 -14.16 2.09 17.77
CA LYS A 179 -14.16 3.20 18.76
C LYS A 179 -13.18 4.34 18.41
N VAL A 180 -12.34 4.18 17.40
CA VAL A 180 -11.47 5.23 16.82
C VAL A 180 -11.90 5.65 15.40
N MET A 181 -12.90 4.96 14.82
CA MET A 181 -13.37 5.12 13.44
C MET A 181 -14.90 5.36 13.44
N GLU A 182 -15.33 6.47 14.05
CA GLU A 182 -16.66 7.04 13.80
C GLU A 182 -16.85 7.37 12.32
N TYR A 183 -17.86 6.76 11.72
CA TYR A 183 -18.30 6.93 10.33
C TYR A 183 -18.97 8.29 10.16
N TYR A 184 -18.45 9.11 9.25
CA TYR A 184 -19.16 10.16 8.52
C TYR A 184 -18.50 10.26 7.14
#